data_AF-F8PKE1-F1
#
_entry.id   AF-F8PKE1-F1
#
_cell.length_a   1.000
_cell.length_b   1.000
_cell.length_c   1.000
_cell.angle_alpha   90.00
_cell.angle_beta   90.00
_cell.angle_gamma   90.00
#
_symmetry.space_group_name_H-M   'P 1'
#
loop_
_entity.id
_entity.type
_entity.pdbx_description
1 polymer ?
#
loop_
_entity_poly.entity_id
_entity_poly.type
_entity_poly.pdbx_seq_one_letter_code
_entity_poly.pdbx_strand_id
1 'polypeptide(L)'
;MVQSKLFAILPLLLVAHAQSPTYTATYVPSDAPYQSEQGQTGTNQCGTGYNQTSECQNTYMNDVQDWCVWSPPEPGPNSVIGDTEQIEVAWCMKSGYGTRLIPDGTITGAHFVVTPDYVQVTGVGNLTYLNIPNGDEGGELDPHGATGNGNPIGGLVFSSAFGQIEQMHEWTNFVSYNQFCFRACKPAVDAPTL
;
A
#
# COMPACT_ATOMS: atom_id res chain seq x y z
N MET A 1 -62.42 -39.14 -3.05
CA MET A 1 -61.03 -39.56 -3.30
C MET A 1 -60.28 -38.29 -3.73
N VAL A 2 -59.61 -37.60 -2.80
CA VAL A 2 -58.92 -36.32 -3.06
C VAL A 2 -57.45 -36.51 -2.71
N GLN A 3 -56.58 -36.38 -3.70
CA GLN A 3 -55.14 -36.62 -3.61
C GLN A 3 -54.45 -35.28 -3.31
N SER A 4 -53.91 -35.12 -2.10
CA SER A 4 -53.06 -33.98 -1.75
C SER A 4 -51.66 -34.21 -2.30
N LYS A 5 -51.19 -33.32 -3.19
CA LYS A 5 -49.82 -33.33 -3.71
C LYS A 5 -48.96 -32.42 -2.83
N LEU A 6 -48.04 -32.99 -2.05
CA LEU A 6 -46.96 -32.23 -1.42
C LEU A 6 -45.96 -31.80 -2.51
N PHE A 7 -45.75 -30.50 -2.66
CA PHE A 7 -44.62 -29.94 -3.40
C PHE A 7 -43.44 -29.78 -2.44
N ALA A 8 -42.34 -30.48 -2.71
CA ALA A 8 -41.07 -30.26 -2.03
C ALA A 8 -40.37 -29.06 -2.68
N ILE A 9 -40.16 -27.99 -1.91
CA ILE A 9 -39.39 -26.82 -2.32
C ILE A 9 -37.92 -27.10 -1.96
N LEU A 10 -37.08 -27.30 -2.97
CA LEU A 10 -35.63 -27.41 -2.79
C LEU A 10 -35.02 -26.00 -2.73
N PRO A 11 -34.21 -25.65 -1.71
CA PRO A 11 -33.56 -24.35 -1.67
C PRO A 11 -32.43 -24.31 -2.72
N LEU A 12 -32.47 -23.30 -3.58
CA LEU A 12 -31.40 -23.02 -4.54
C LEU A 12 -30.24 -22.36 -3.77
N LEU A 13 -29.19 -23.12 -3.47
CA LEU A 13 -27.94 -22.59 -2.90
C LEU A 13 -27.23 -21.76 -3.99
N LEU A 14 -27.26 -20.43 -3.86
CA LEU A 14 -26.38 -19.54 -4.61
C LEU A 14 -24.96 -19.72 -4.09
N VAL A 15 -24.12 -20.43 -4.85
CA VAL A 15 -22.68 -20.47 -4.62
C VAL A 15 -22.10 -19.16 -5.14
N ALA A 16 -21.85 -18.21 -4.23
CA ALA A 16 -21.06 -17.03 -4.55
C ALA A 16 -19.64 -17.51 -4.89
N HIS A 17 -19.27 -17.42 -6.16
CA HIS A 17 -17.88 -17.63 -6.57
C HIS A 17 -17.12 -16.38 -6.15
N ALA A 18 -16.27 -16.49 -5.12
CA ALA A 18 -15.27 -15.48 -4.85
C ALA A 18 -14.39 -15.40 -6.11
N GLN A 19 -14.43 -14.26 -6.81
CA GLN A 19 -13.48 -14.01 -7.90
C GLN A 19 -12.15 -13.69 -7.24
N SER A 20 -11.14 -14.53 -7.47
CA SER A 20 -9.76 -14.20 -7.08
C SER A 20 -9.32 -12.96 -7.84
N PRO A 21 -8.66 -11.98 -7.20
CA PRO A 21 -8.06 -10.86 -7.93
C PRO A 21 -7.00 -11.43 -8.88
N THR A 22 -7.18 -11.19 -10.18
CA THR A 22 -6.19 -11.53 -11.20
C THR A 22 -5.37 -10.29 -11.51
N TYR A 23 -4.19 -10.18 -10.92
CA TYR A 23 -3.23 -9.12 -11.25
C TYR A 23 -2.76 -9.28 -12.70
N THR A 24 -2.71 -8.17 -13.44
CA THR A 24 -2.30 -8.16 -14.85
C THR A 24 -0.80 -8.37 -15.02
N ALA A 25 -0.01 -8.05 -13.99
CA ALA A 25 1.44 -8.25 -13.93
C ALA A 25 1.92 -8.46 -12.49
N THR A 26 3.15 -8.96 -12.33
CA THR A 26 3.87 -9.01 -11.05
C THR A 26 5.31 -8.63 -11.31
N TYR A 27 5.86 -7.77 -10.47
CA TYR A 27 7.18 -7.18 -10.63
C TYR A 27 8.11 -7.58 -9.48
N VAL A 28 9.41 -7.44 -9.74
CA VAL A 28 10.44 -7.24 -8.73
C VAL A 28 11.02 -5.83 -8.90
N PRO A 29 11.70 -5.26 -7.89
CA PRO A 29 12.21 -3.90 -8.02
C PRO A 29 13.11 -3.65 -9.24
N SER A 30 13.82 -4.68 -9.72
CA SER A 30 14.74 -4.57 -10.86
C SER A 30 14.09 -4.60 -12.24
N ASP A 31 12.84 -5.08 -12.37
CA ASP A 31 12.13 -5.17 -13.65
C ASP A 31 10.85 -4.32 -13.68
N ALA A 32 10.59 -3.55 -12.63
CA ALA A 32 9.49 -2.62 -12.57
C ALA A 32 9.53 -1.64 -13.78
N PRO A 33 8.39 -1.41 -14.44
CA PRO A 33 8.31 -0.50 -15.58
C PRO A 33 8.54 0.95 -15.14
N TYR A 34 8.71 1.87 -16.07
CA TYR A 34 8.77 3.29 -15.71
C TYR A 34 7.49 3.74 -14.98
N GLN A 35 6.33 3.29 -15.46
CA GLN A 35 5.02 3.44 -14.86
C GLN A 35 4.26 2.12 -15.03
N SER A 36 3.58 1.67 -13.98
CA SER A 36 2.78 0.43 -14.00
C SER A 36 1.33 0.69 -14.41
N GLU A 37 0.81 1.90 -14.16
CA GLU A 37 -0.58 2.24 -14.45
C GLU A 37 -0.75 3.56 -15.22
N GLN A 38 -1.85 3.67 -15.97
CA GLN A 38 -2.20 4.90 -16.66
C GLN A 38 -2.60 5.99 -15.64
N GLY A 39 -2.01 7.17 -15.76
CA GLY A 39 -2.27 8.31 -14.88
C GLY A 39 -1.29 8.44 -13.71
N GLN A 40 -0.34 7.51 -13.60
CA GLN A 40 0.75 7.57 -12.64
C GLN A 40 1.58 8.86 -12.84
N THR A 41 1.86 9.58 -11.75
CA THR A 41 2.64 10.83 -11.77
C THR A 41 4.12 10.60 -11.55
N GLY A 42 4.48 9.67 -10.68
CA GLY A 42 5.86 9.31 -10.36
C GLY A 42 6.39 8.20 -11.26
N THR A 43 7.33 7.44 -10.72
CA THR A 43 7.98 6.32 -11.42
C THR A 43 8.20 5.10 -10.55
N ASN A 44 8.14 3.91 -11.15
CA ASN A 44 8.59 2.66 -10.52
C ASN A 44 10.05 2.29 -10.89
N GLN A 45 10.70 3.03 -11.79
CA GLN A 45 12.14 2.91 -12.07
C GLN A 45 12.95 3.76 -11.10
N CYS A 46 12.88 3.40 -9.82
CA CYS A 46 13.54 4.13 -8.76
C CYS A 46 15.07 4.01 -8.83
N GLY A 47 15.76 5.04 -8.33
CA GLY A 47 17.22 5.07 -8.29
C GLY A 47 17.83 4.09 -7.28
N THR A 48 19.14 4.22 -7.09
CA THR A 48 19.85 3.57 -5.98
C THR A 48 20.22 4.63 -4.94
N GLY A 49 20.36 4.23 -3.67
CA GLY A 49 20.60 5.18 -2.59
C GLY A 49 19.33 5.91 -2.16
N TYR A 50 19.38 7.24 -2.04
CA TYR A 50 18.23 8.07 -1.67
C TYR A 50 18.25 9.42 -2.39
N ASN A 51 17.08 10.04 -2.53
CA ASN A 51 16.93 11.40 -3.04
C ASN A 51 15.71 12.07 -2.39
N GLN A 52 15.89 13.21 -1.70
CA GLN A 52 14.78 13.91 -1.02
C GLN A 52 13.78 14.57 -1.97
N THR A 53 14.08 14.65 -3.27
CA THR A 53 13.13 15.06 -4.32
C THR A 53 12.76 13.89 -5.23
N SER A 54 12.78 12.67 -4.70
CA SER A 54 12.44 11.48 -5.48
C SER A 54 10.94 11.41 -5.76
N GLU A 55 10.61 11.04 -7.00
CA GLU A 55 9.24 10.70 -7.44
C GLU A 55 9.03 9.18 -7.46
N CYS A 56 9.82 8.42 -6.68
CA CYS A 56 9.71 6.98 -6.60
C CYS A 56 8.36 6.57 -5.98
N GLN A 57 7.63 5.72 -6.70
CA GLN A 57 6.36 5.13 -6.27
C GLN A 57 6.49 3.64 -5.99
N ASN A 58 7.58 3.27 -5.31
CA ASN A 58 7.81 1.93 -4.79
C ASN A 58 8.07 2.00 -3.27
N THR A 59 7.27 1.32 -2.46
CA THR A 59 7.51 1.16 -1.02
C THR A 59 8.02 -0.23 -0.68
N TYR A 60 8.65 -0.34 0.48
CA TYR A 60 9.26 -1.56 0.99
C TYR A 60 8.78 -1.79 2.42
N MET A 61 8.52 -3.04 2.78
CA MET A 61 8.07 -3.43 4.12
C MET A 61 8.80 -4.70 4.58
N ASN A 62 10.07 -4.57 4.97
CA ASN A 62 10.93 -5.71 5.28
C ASN A 62 10.98 -6.01 6.78
N ASP A 63 11.27 -4.99 7.60
CA ASP A 63 11.35 -5.09 9.06
C ASP A 63 11.21 -3.69 9.70
N VAL A 64 11.35 -3.58 11.03
CA VAL A 64 11.18 -2.30 11.77
C VAL A 64 12.23 -1.23 11.43
N GLN A 65 13.38 -1.60 10.88
CA GLN A 65 14.45 -0.70 10.43
C GLN A 65 14.41 -0.45 8.92
N ASP A 66 13.62 -1.22 8.18
CA ASP A 66 13.58 -1.22 6.73
C ASP A 66 12.13 -1.29 6.22
N TRP A 67 11.45 -0.15 6.35
CA TRP A 67 10.10 0.06 5.87
C TRP A 67 9.92 1.46 5.30
N CYS A 68 8.84 1.66 4.56
CA CYS A 68 8.45 2.93 3.97
C CYS A 68 6.99 3.27 4.27
N VAL A 69 6.63 4.53 4.06
CA VAL A 69 5.26 5.06 4.07
C VAL A 69 5.03 5.90 2.82
N TRP A 70 3.79 5.96 2.35
CA TRP A 70 3.38 6.92 1.32
C TRP A 70 3.18 8.29 1.94
N SER A 71 3.61 9.35 1.24
CA SER A 71 3.42 10.72 1.71
C SER A 71 3.58 11.74 0.56
N PRO A 72 3.04 12.97 0.70
CA PRO A 72 2.88 13.86 -0.45
C PRO A 72 4.21 14.23 -1.11
N PRO A 73 4.25 14.36 -2.45
CA PRO A 73 5.48 14.73 -3.15
C PRO A 73 5.90 16.17 -2.83
N GLU A 74 4.97 17.06 -2.57
CA GLU A 74 5.25 18.47 -2.28
C GLU A 74 4.60 18.90 -0.96
N PRO A 75 5.23 19.80 -0.18
CA PRO A 75 4.61 20.39 1.00
C PRO A 75 3.67 21.53 0.61
N GLY A 76 2.70 21.82 1.48
CA GLY A 76 1.82 22.96 1.31
C GLY A 76 0.42 22.71 1.87
N PRO A 77 -0.46 23.72 1.86
CA PRO A 77 -1.83 23.58 2.37
C PRO A 77 -2.68 22.58 1.57
N ASN A 78 -2.28 22.27 0.33
CA ASN A 78 -2.99 21.32 -0.55
C ASN A 78 -2.38 19.92 -0.50
N SER A 79 -1.46 19.66 0.43
CA SER A 79 -0.80 18.37 0.61
C SER A 79 -1.51 17.50 1.65
N VAL A 80 -2.79 17.79 1.91
CA VAL A 80 -3.58 16.91 2.78
C VAL A 80 -3.71 15.56 2.10
N ILE A 81 -3.58 14.47 2.85
CA ILE A 81 -3.48 13.11 2.30
C ILE A 81 -4.67 12.80 1.38
N GLY A 82 -5.90 13.15 1.82
CA GLY A 82 -7.11 12.93 1.03
C GLY A 82 -7.14 13.66 -0.33
N ASP A 83 -6.36 14.74 -0.49
CA ASP A 83 -6.28 15.47 -1.77
C ASP A 83 -5.14 14.94 -2.67
N THR A 84 -4.14 14.27 -2.09
CA THR A 84 -2.93 13.81 -2.78
C THR A 84 -2.83 12.29 -2.95
N GLU A 85 -3.85 11.53 -2.54
CA GLU A 85 -3.86 10.06 -2.53
C GLU A 85 -3.34 9.41 -3.82
N GLN A 86 -3.61 10.03 -4.98
CA GLN A 86 -3.22 9.52 -6.30
C GLN A 86 -1.73 9.70 -6.64
N ILE A 87 -1.04 10.63 -5.97
CA ILE A 87 0.28 11.13 -6.37
C ILE A 87 1.34 10.97 -5.29
N GLU A 88 1.03 10.26 -4.22
CA GLU A 88 1.94 9.98 -3.11
C GLU A 88 3.25 9.34 -3.58
N VAL A 89 4.34 9.61 -2.86
CA VAL A 89 5.68 9.06 -3.12
C VAL A 89 6.25 8.36 -1.89
N ALA A 90 7.22 7.49 -2.08
CA ALA A 90 7.76 6.67 -1.02
C ALA A 90 8.78 7.41 -0.15
N TRP A 91 8.55 7.38 1.17
CA TRP A 91 9.48 7.79 2.21
C TRP A 91 9.90 6.58 3.04
N CYS A 92 11.19 6.26 3.07
CA CYS A 92 11.72 5.05 3.69
C CYS A 92 12.67 5.35 4.85
N MET A 93 12.71 4.45 5.84
CA MET A 93 13.69 4.50 6.94
C MET A 93 15.13 4.29 6.45
N LYS A 94 15.29 3.62 5.31
CA LYS A 94 16.57 3.13 4.80
C LYS A 94 16.82 3.60 3.37
N SER A 95 18.09 3.88 3.09
CA SER A 95 18.61 4.20 1.76
C SER A 95 18.84 2.92 0.96
N GLY A 96 18.91 3.03 -0.36
CA GLY A 96 19.16 1.92 -1.29
C GLY A 96 18.08 1.78 -2.36
N TYR A 97 16.94 2.43 -2.15
CA TYR A 97 15.74 2.30 -2.99
C TYR A 97 15.51 3.48 -3.94
N GLY A 98 16.35 4.52 -3.87
CA GLY A 98 16.15 5.75 -4.63
C GLY A 98 14.92 6.54 -4.18
N THR A 99 14.34 6.19 -3.04
CA THR A 99 13.20 6.83 -2.39
C THR A 99 13.65 8.06 -1.60
N ARG A 100 12.69 8.77 -1.02
CA ARG A 100 12.98 9.77 0.01
C ARG A 100 13.32 9.06 1.32
N LEU A 101 14.20 9.65 2.13
CA LEU A 101 14.51 9.19 3.48
C LEU A 101 13.61 9.91 4.48
N ILE A 102 13.03 9.14 5.39
CA ILE A 102 12.37 9.64 6.59
C ILE A 102 13.42 10.36 7.44
N PRO A 103 13.27 11.67 7.72
CA PRO A 103 14.25 12.41 8.51
C PRO A 103 14.38 11.89 9.95
N ASP A 104 15.59 11.95 10.51
CA ASP A 104 15.84 11.59 11.91
C ASP A 104 14.93 12.37 12.86
N GLY A 105 14.37 11.67 13.86
CA GLY A 105 13.45 12.24 14.84
C GLY A 105 12.00 12.38 14.37
N THR A 106 11.69 12.06 13.10
CA THR A 106 10.31 12.00 12.60
C THR A 106 9.52 10.92 13.33
N ILE A 107 10.06 9.70 13.42
CA ILE A 107 9.38 8.56 14.05
C ILE A 107 9.79 8.47 15.51
N THR A 108 8.80 8.49 16.41
CA THR A 108 9.04 8.41 17.87
C THR A 108 8.64 7.05 18.45
N GLY A 109 7.81 6.29 17.73
CA GLY A 109 7.51 4.90 18.02
C GLY A 109 7.06 4.16 16.77
N ALA A 110 7.54 2.94 16.60
CA ALA A 110 7.13 2.03 15.55
C ALA A 110 7.10 0.59 16.09
N HIS A 111 6.08 -0.15 15.69
CA HIS A 111 5.92 -1.56 15.99
C HIS A 111 5.70 -2.31 14.68
N PHE A 112 6.57 -3.28 14.39
CA PHE A 112 6.51 -4.09 13.18
C PHE A 112 6.11 -5.52 13.53
N VAL A 113 5.08 -6.02 12.87
CA VAL A 113 4.54 -7.38 13.04
C VAL A 113 4.74 -8.15 11.75
N VAL A 114 5.26 -9.36 11.87
CA VAL A 114 5.24 -10.38 10.80
C VAL A 114 4.31 -11.48 11.26
N THR A 115 3.31 -11.80 10.45
CA THR A 115 2.44 -12.96 10.63
C THR A 115 2.65 -13.94 9.47
N PRO A 116 2.02 -15.13 9.45
CA PRO A 116 2.05 -15.99 8.27
C PRO A 116 1.47 -15.33 7.00
N ASP A 117 0.57 -14.37 7.16
CA ASP A 117 -0.29 -13.86 6.08
C ASP A 117 -0.02 -12.39 5.72
N TYR A 118 0.61 -11.61 6.60
CA TYR A 118 0.88 -10.19 6.37
C TYR A 118 2.04 -9.66 7.21
N VAL A 119 2.64 -8.58 6.73
CA VAL A 119 3.47 -7.66 7.50
C VAL A 119 2.71 -6.39 7.81
N GLN A 120 2.97 -5.79 8.97
CA GLN A 120 2.37 -4.52 9.34
C GLN A 120 3.34 -3.69 10.17
N VAL A 121 3.46 -2.41 9.85
CA VAL A 121 4.05 -1.40 10.72
C VAL A 121 2.96 -0.45 11.22
N THR A 122 2.97 -0.16 12.51
CA THR A 122 2.13 0.87 13.14
C THR A 122 2.99 1.76 14.00
N GLY A 123 2.76 3.06 13.98
CA GLY A 123 3.59 3.97 14.75
C GLY A 123 3.04 5.39 14.87
N VAL A 124 3.83 6.20 15.56
CA VAL A 124 3.55 7.60 15.85
C VAL A 124 4.81 8.44 15.67
N GLY A 125 4.63 9.71 15.32
CA GLY A 125 5.72 10.60 14.99
C GLY A 125 5.27 12.03 14.73
N ASN A 126 6.21 12.87 14.30
CA ASN A 126 5.90 14.15 13.67
C ASN A 126 6.00 13.98 12.15
N LEU A 127 4.91 13.55 11.51
CA LEU A 127 4.89 13.23 10.09
C LEU A 127 4.74 14.48 9.21
N THR A 128 4.66 15.68 9.81
CA THR A 128 4.77 16.92 9.05
C THR A 128 6.14 17.09 8.38
N TYR A 129 7.14 16.33 8.80
CA TYR A 129 8.43 16.24 8.11
C TYR A 129 8.38 15.44 6.80
N LEU A 130 7.25 14.79 6.49
CA LEU A 130 7.02 14.04 5.26
C LEU A 130 6.06 14.79 4.32
N ASN A 131 6.04 16.12 4.38
CA ASN A 131 5.15 17.02 3.62
C ASN A 131 3.67 17.02 4.03
N ILE A 132 3.27 16.28 5.06
CA ILE A 132 1.89 16.27 5.55
C ILE A 132 1.60 17.57 6.33
N PRO A 133 0.49 18.28 6.05
CA PRO A 133 0.12 19.47 6.79
C PRO A 133 -0.12 19.19 8.27
N ASN A 134 0.30 20.11 9.13
CA ASN A 134 0.01 19.99 10.55
C ASN A 134 -1.51 20.04 10.81
N GLY A 135 -2.03 19.03 11.48
CA GLY A 135 -3.47 18.88 11.78
C GLY A 135 -4.26 18.18 10.67
N ASP A 136 -3.59 17.62 9.65
CA ASP A 136 -4.24 16.70 8.72
C ASP A 136 -4.48 15.34 9.40
N GLU A 137 -5.75 15.04 9.68
CA GLU A 137 -6.19 13.79 10.32
C GLU A 137 -5.97 12.54 9.45
N GLY A 138 -5.52 12.72 8.20
CA GLY A 138 -5.03 11.65 7.35
C GLY A 138 -6.06 11.06 6.40
N GLY A 139 -5.62 10.03 5.67
CA GLY A 139 -6.42 9.27 4.72
C GLY A 139 -5.95 7.82 4.62
N GLU A 140 -6.74 6.99 3.94
CA GLU A 140 -6.42 5.59 3.66
C GLU A 140 -6.02 5.45 2.19
N LEU A 141 -4.87 4.82 1.96
CA LEU A 141 -4.27 4.56 0.67
C LEU A 141 -4.26 3.05 0.43
N ASP A 142 -4.56 2.62 -0.80
CA ASP A 142 -4.76 1.21 -1.12
C ASP A 142 -4.63 0.96 -2.65
N PRO A 143 -4.43 -0.30 -3.10
CA PRO A 143 -4.25 -0.63 -4.51
C PRO A 143 -5.54 -0.56 -5.34
N HIS A 144 -6.71 -0.41 -4.71
CA HIS A 144 -8.04 -0.44 -5.31
C HIS A 144 -8.77 0.91 -5.23
N GLY A 145 -8.02 2.02 -5.18
CA GLY A 145 -8.57 3.38 -5.13
C GLY A 145 -9.63 3.68 -6.20
N ALA A 146 -10.23 4.87 -6.20
CA ALA A 146 -11.49 5.15 -6.93
C ALA A 146 -11.54 4.77 -8.43
N THR A 147 -10.39 4.71 -9.12
CA THR A 147 -10.27 4.33 -10.54
C THR A 147 -9.90 2.87 -10.77
N GLY A 148 -9.55 2.12 -9.72
CA GLY A 148 -8.98 0.78 -9.77
C GLY A 148 -7.48 0.72 -10.07
N ASN A 149 -6.80 1.87 -10.18
CA ASN A 149 -5.36 1.94 -10.50
C ASN A 149 -4.47 2.17 -9.26
N GLY A 150 -5.07 2.10 -8.06
CA GLY A 150 -4.42 2.39 -6.79
C GLY A 150 -4.35 3.88 -6.42
N ASN A 151 -4.08 4.10 -5.14
CA ASN A 151 -3.82 5.39 -4.51
C ASN A 151 -2.56 5.21 -3.63
N PRO A 152 -1.34 5.57 -4.06
CA PRO A 152 -1.04 6.26 -5.32
C PRO A 152 -1.24 5.40 -6.56
N ILE A 153 -1.58 6.07 -7.67
CA ILE A 153 -1.76 5.42 -8.96
C ILE A 153 -0.44 4.74 -9.37
N GLY A 154 -0.47 3.44 -9.63
CA GLY A 154 0.71 2.66 -9.99
C GLY A 154 1.74 2.50 -8.86
N GLY A 155 1.34 2.72 -7.61
CA GLY A 155 2.14 2.45 -6.43
C GLY A 155 2.42 0.96 -6.26
N LEU A 156 3.70 0.58 -6.16
CA LEU A 156 4.11 -0.81 -5.92
C LEU A 156 4.62 -0.98 -4.50
N VAL A 157 4.23 -2.07 -3.83
CA VAL A 157 4.73 -2.44 -2.50
C VAL A 157 5.55 -3.72 -2.63
N PHE A 158 6.75 -3.74 -2.05
CA PHE A 158 7.63 -4.90 -2.04
C PHE A 158 7.98 -5.32 -0.62
N SER A 159 8.22 -6.62 -0.41
CA SER A 159 8.70 -7.12 0.87
C SER A 159 9.61 -8.33 0.69
N SER A 160 10.66 -8.40 1.51
CA SER A 160 11.49 -9.60 1.70
C SER A 160 11.19 -10.33 3.03
N ALA A 161 10.17 -9.90 3.78
CA ALA A 161 9.84 -10.48 5.09
C ALA A 161 9.44 -11.96 5.04
N PHE A 162 9.04 -12.45 3.86
CA PHE A 162 8.63 -13.83 3.63
C PHE A 162 9.67 -14.67 2.86
N GLY A 163 10.85 -14.13 2.59
CA GLY A 163 11.93 -14.82 1.88
C GLY A 163 12.63 -13.96 0.85
N GLN A 164 12.52 -14.34 -0.43
CA GLN A 164 12.96 -13.48 -1.52
C GLN A 164 12.07 -12.26 -1.62
N ILE A 165 12.58 -11.16 -2.18
CA ILE A 165 11.77 -9.97 -2.40
C ILE A 165 10.66 -10.26 -3.42
N GLU A 166 9.43 -9.93 -3.06
CA GLU A 166 8.25 -10.09 -3.90
C GLU A 166 7.33 -8.87 -3.78
N GLN A 167 6.49 -8.68 -4.79
CA GLN A 167 5.46 -7.64 -4.79
C GLN A 167 4.29 -8.07 -3.90
N MET A 168 3.89 -7.18 -2.99
CA MET A 168 2.70 -7.30 -2.16
C MET A 168 1.56 -6.56 -2.87
N HIS A 169 0.64 -7.31 -3.48
CA HIS A 169 -0.43 -6.70 -4.28
C HIS A 169 -1.57 -6.12 -3.43
N GLU A 170 -1.90 -6.75 -2.31
CA GLU A 170 -2.93 -6.28 -1.38
C GLU A 170 -2.26 -5.58 -0.20
N TRP A 171 -2.59 -4.31 0.01
CA TRP A 171 -2.03 -3.51 1.07
C TRP A 171 -2.97 -2.34 1.43
N THR A 172 -2.79 -1.79 2.63
CA THR A 172 -3.43 -0.53 3.05
C THR A 172 -2.41 0.31 3.81
N ASN A 173 -2.41 1.61 3.57
CA ASN A 173 -1.64 2.58 4.32
C ASN A 173 -2.54 3.72 4.81
N PHE A 174 -2.81 3.73 6.11
CA PHE A 174 -3.31 4.93 6.78
C PHE A 174 -2.13 5.80 7.21
N VAL A 175 -2.18 7.09 6.90
CA VAL A 175 -1.17 8.06 7.33
C VAL A 175 -1.83 9.41 7.63
N SER A 176 -1.44 10.04 8.74
CA SER A 176 -1.87 11.37 9.16
C SER A 176 -0.68 12.23 9.58
N TYR A 177 -0.91 13.44 10.10
CA TYR A 177 0.18 14.30 10.58
C TYR A 177 0.98 13.71 11.77
N ASN A 178 0.44 12.72 12.51
CA ASN A 178 1.04 12.23 13.75
C ASN A 178 1.06 10.70 13.94
N GLN A 179 0.38 9.93 13.10
CA GLN A 179 0.33 8.47 13.20
C GLN A 179 0.29 7.81 11.82
N PHE A 180 0.66 6.54 11.78
CA PHE A 180 0.61 5.75 10.57
C PHE A 180 0.35 4.26 10.87
N CYS A 181 -0.27 3.59 9.91
CA CYS A 181 -0.40 2.15 9.83
C CYS A 181 -0.20 1.74 8.38
N PHE A 182 0.67 0.79 8.12
CA PHE A 182 0.87 0.21 6.79
C PHE A 182 0.86 -1.31 6.95
N ARG A 183 -0.10 -1.98 6.30
CA ARG A 183 -0.18 -3.44 6.21
C ARG A 183 0.00 -3.86 4.75
N ALA A 184 0.80 -4.90 4.53
CA ALA A 184 0.92 -5.54 3.23
C ALA A 184 0.75 -7.06 3.39
N CYS A 185 -0.14 -7.64 2.59
CA CYS A 185 -0.46 -9.06 2.63
C CYS A 185 0.55 -9.85 1.80
N LYS A 186 0.93 -11.01 2.35
CA LYS A 186 1.69 -12.00 1.62
C LYS A 186 0.87 -12.48 0.40
N PRO A 187 1.46 -12.53 -0.80
CA PRO A 187 0.78 -13.09 -1.97
C PRO A 187 0.32 -14.53 -1.73
N ALA A 188 -0.96 -14.81 -1.98
CA ALA A 188 -1.53 -16.14 -1.91
C ALA A 188 -2.68 -16.29 -2.93
N VAL A 189 -2.90 -17.52 -3.40
CA VAL A 189 -3.94 -17.84 -4.41
C VAL A 189 -5.35 -17.49 -3.92
N ASP A 190 -5.57 -17.56 -2.61
CA ASP A 190 -6.83 -17.23 -1.93
C ASP A 190 -6.63 -16.08 -0.93
N ALA A 191 -5.68 -15.18 -1.17
CA ALA A 191 -5.49 -14.02 -0.31
C ALA A 191 -6.81 -13.22 -0.25
N PRO A 192 -7.33 -12.91 0.95
CA PRO A 192 -8.43 -11.97 1.07
C PRO A 192 -7.99 -10.63 0.47
N THR A 193 -8.78 -10.09 -0.44
CA THR A 193 -8.66 -8.68 -0.82
C THR A 193 -8.94 -7.84 0.43
N LEU A 194 -8.06 -6.89 0.72
CA LEU A 194 -8.24 -5.97 1.86
C LEU A 194 -9.38 -4.98 1.58
#